data_AF-C5F1T0-F1
#
_entry.id   AF-C5F1T0-F1
#
_cell.length_a   1.000
_cell.length_b   1.000
_cell.length_c   1.000
_cell.angle_alpha   90.00
_cell.angle_beta   90.00
_cell.angle_gamma   90.00
#
_symmetry.space_group_name_H-M   'P 1'
#
loop_
_entity.id
_entity.type
_entity.pdbx_description
1 polymer ?
#
loop_
_entity_poly.entity_id
_entity_poly.type
_entity_poly.pdbx_seq_one_letter_code
_entity_poly.pdbx_strand_id
1 'polypeptide(L)' 'ERLQEDSRHSSDVNLHIKTQGYNNGEEVEVRLESSNNQVLIVRGIIQDNQAVITNIFKDT' A
#
# COMPACT_ATOMS: atom_id res chain seq x y z
N GLU A 1 -16.77 16.73 9.71
CA GLU A 1 -17.66 15.63 10.12
C GLU A 1 -16.93 14.71 11.09
N ARG A 2 -17.62 14.20 12.11
CA ARG A 2 -17.08 13.19 13.04
C ARG A 2 -17.54 11.83 12.54
N LEU A 3 -16.61 10.98 12.14
CA LEU A 3 -16.90 9.62 11.70
C LEU A 3 -17.25 8.77 12.92
N GLN A 4 -18.37 8.05 12.81
CA GLN A 4 -19.06 7.35 13.90
C GLN A 4 -18.34 6.08 14.35
N GLU A 5 -18.62 5.74 15.61
CA GLU A 5 -17.92 4.84 16.52
C GLU A 5 -18.22 3.33 16.35
N ASP A 6 -18.21 2.73 15.16
CA ASP A 6 -18.40 1.27 15.06
C ASP A 6 -17.58 0.61 13.92
N SER A 7 -16.27 0.45 14.15
CA SER A 7 -15.51 -0.74 13.77
C SER A 7 -14.16 -0.74 14.51
N ARG A 8 -14.01 -1.65 15.48
CA ARG A 8 -12.78 -1.83 16.27
C ARG A 8 -11.86 -2.87 15.62
N HIS A 9 -11.45 -2.63 14.37
CA HIS A 9 -10.28 -3.28 13.77
C HIS A 9 -9.25 -2.21 13.35
N SER A 10 -8.00 -2.48 13.68
CA SER A 10 -6.90 -1.53 13.72
C SER A 10 -6.40 -1.15 12.33
N SER A 11 -6.54 0.13 12.00
CA SER A 11 -5.70 0.88 11.04
C SER A 11 -5.26 0.13 9.77
N ASP A 12 -6.13 0.10 8.76
CA ASP A 12 -5.72 -0.26 7.39
C ASP A 12 -4.56 0.66 6.93
N VAL A 13 -3.47 0.06 6.44
CA VAL A 13 -2.36 0.81 5.83
C VAL A 13 -2.42 0.61 4.31
N ASN A 14 -2.44 1.74 3.61
CA ASN A 14 -2.45 1.81 2.15
C ASN A 14 -1.18 2.48 1.66
N LEU A 15 -0.62 1.99 0.55
CA LEU A 15 0.54 2.57 -0.11
C LEU A 15 0.11 3.23 -1.43
N HIS A 16 0.34 4.54 -1.55
CA HIS A 16 0.18 5.31 -2.79
C HIS A 16 1.54 5.69 -3.34
N ILE A 17 1.90 5.10 -4.49
CA ILE A 17 3.17 5.29 -5.16
C ILE A 17 2.93 6.18 -6.37
N LYS A 18 3.66 7.28 -6.47
CA LYS A 18 3.74 8.10 -7.68
C LYS A 18 5.06 7.78 -8.38
N THR A 19 4.99 7.40 -9.65
CA THR A 19 6.14 7.03 -10.45
C THR A 19 6.37 8.02 -11.59
N GLN A 20 7.57 8.03 -12.15
CA GLN A 20 7.91 8.75 -13.39
C GLN A 20 8.74 7.81 -14.27
N GLY A 21 8.52 7.85 -15.58
CA GLY A 21 9.23 6.99 -16.53
C GLY A 21 8.72 5.54 -16.59
N TYR A 22 7.56 5.26 -15.99
CA TYR A 22 6.86 3.98 -16.12
C TYR A 22 5.67 4.14 -17.07
N ASN A 23 5.36 3.07 -17.78
CA ASN A 23 4.20 2.92 -18.65
C ASN A 23 3.06 2.23 -17.89
N ASN A 24 1.85 2.45 -18.38
CA ASN A 24 0.68 1.75 -17.85
C ASN A 24 0.83 0.23 -18.09
N GLY A 25 0.54 -0.55 -17.05
CA GLY A 25 0.67 -2.01 -17.06
C GLY A 25 2.03 -2.53 -16.57
N GLU A 26 3.03 -1.67 -16.36
CA GLU A 26 4.29 -2.08 -15.72
C GLU A 26 4.09 -2.37 -14.23
N GLU A 27 4.87 -3.30 -13.69
CA GLU A 27 4.83 -3.68 -12.26
C GLU A 27 5.93 -2.95 -11.49
N VAL A 28 5.59 -2.43 -10.32
CA VAL A 28 6.54 -1.92 -9.33
C VAL A 28 6.53 -2.84 -8.10
N GLU A 29 7.71 -3.34 -7.72
CA GLU A 29 7.92 -4.07 -6.47
C GLU A 29 8.49 -3.14 -5.42
N VAL A 30 7.90 -3.15 -4.22
CA VAL A 30 8.36 -2.34 -3.08
C VAL A 30 8.69 -3.26 -1.92
N ARG A 31 9.92 -3.13 -1.42
CA ARG A 31 10.39 -3.76 -0.18
C ARG A 31 10.24 -2.78 0.98
N LEU A 32 9.33 -3.08 1.90
CA LEU A 32 9.12 -2.33 3.14
C LEU A 32 9.81 -3.08 4.29
N GLU A 33 10.64 -2.38 5.03
CA GLU A 33 11.31 -2.91 6.22
C GLU A 33 10.81 -2.14 7.44
N SER A 34 10.23 -2.86 8.41
CA SER A 34 9.73 -2.27 9.65
C SER A 34 10.84 -2.17 10.70
N SER A 35 10.59 -1.37 11.74
CA SER A 35 11.53 -1.16 12.85
C SER A 35 11.84 -2.42 13.66
N ASN A 36 11.02 -3.47 13.56
CA ASN A 36 11.25 -4.80 14.14
C ASN A 36 11.87 -5.79 13.14
N ASN A 37 12.48 -5.30 12.06
CA ASN A 37 13.15 -6.08 11.01
C ASN A 37 12.25 -7.02 10.21
N GLN A 38 10.93 -6.87 10.27
CA GLN A 38 10.03 -7.59 9.36
C GLN A 38 10.12 -6.96 7.97
N VAL A 39 10.13 -7.81 6.95
CA VAL A 39 10.18 -7.39 5.56
C VAL A 39 8.86 -7.77 4.90
N LEU A 40 8.19 -6.78 4.33
CA LEU A 40 7.01 -6.96 3.50
C LEU A 40 7.36 -6.59 2.06
N ILE A 41 7.04 -7.49 1.13
CA ILE A 41 7.19 -7.24 -0.30
C ILE A 41 5.78 -7.07 -0.87
N VAL A 42 5.52 -5.92 -1.47
CA VAL A 42 4.26 -5.62 -2.15
C VAL A 42 4.52 -5.29 -3.61
N ARG A 43 3.54 -5.60 -4.47
CA ARG A 43 3.60 -5.32 -5.90
C ARG A 43 2.38 -4.53 -6.32
N GLY A 44 2.58 -3.54 -7.17
CA GLY A 44 1.52 -2.71 -7.72
C GLY A 44 1.68 -2.56 -9.22
N ILE A 45 0.55 -2.52 -9.93
CA ILE A 45 0.53 -2.23 -11.37
C ILE A 45 0.40 -0.72 -11.55
N ILE A 46 1.25 -0.16 -12.39
CA ILE A 46 1.23 1.25 -12.74
C ILE A 46 0.03 1.54 -13.65
N GLN A 47 -0.77 2.52 -13.24
CA GLN A 47 -1.83 3.14 -14.02
C GLN A 47 -1.76 4.65 -13.81
N ASP A 48 -1.70 5.41 -14.90
CA ASP A 48 -1.63 6.88 -14.89
C ASP A 48 -0.49 7.40 -13.98
N ASN A 49 0.70 6.80 -14.15
CA ASN A 49 1.92 7.07 -13.38
C ASN A 49 1.79 6.80 -11.87
N GLN A 50 0.86 5.95 -11.46
CA GLN A 50 0.58 5.69 -10.05
C GLN A 50 0.31 4.20 -9.79
N ALA A 51 0.61 3.75 -8.59
CA ALA A 51 0.14 2.47 -8.06
C ALA A 51 -0.48 2.69 -6.68
N VAL A 52 -1.62 2.05 -6.44
CA VAL A 52 -2.32 2.06 -5.15
C VAL A 52 -2.41 0.61 -4.68
N ILE A 53 -1.84 0.32 -3.51
CA ILE A 53 -1.86 -0.99 -2.88
C ILE A 53 -2.55 -0.83 -1.54
N THR A 54 -3.70 -1.48 -1.35
CA THR A 54 -4.51 -1.32 -0.14
C THR A 54 -4.32 -2.48 0.83
N ASN A 55 -4.54 -2.21 2.12
CA ASN A 55 -4.57 -3.22 3.19
C ASN A 55 -3.32 -4.11 3.19
N ILE A 56 -2.15 -3.47 3.17
CA ILE A 56 -0.86 -4.18 2.99
C ILE A 56 -0.46 -5.05 4.19
N PHE A 57 -1.12 -4.86 5.34
CA PHE A 57 -1.01 -5.73 6.49
C PHE A 57 -2.27 -6.60 6.55
N LYS A 58 -2.09 -7.92 6.71
CA LYS A 58 -3.20 -8.81 7.05
C LYS A 58 -3.60 -8.55 8.50
N ASP A 59 -4.90 -8.39 8.75
CA ASP A 59 -5.46 -8.70 10.07
C ASP A 59 -5.06 -10.15 10.41
N THR A 60 -4.29 -10.29 11.48
CA THR A 60 -3.98 -11.58 12.11
C THR A 60 -5.08 -12.01 13.05
#